data_AF-A0A959UYS7-F1
#
_entry.id   AF-A0A959UYS7-F1
#
_cell.length_a   1.000
_cell.length_b   1.000
_cell.length_c   1.000
_cell.angle_alpha   90.00
_cell.angle_beta   90.00
_cell.angle_gamma   90.00
#
_symmetry.space_group_name_H-M   'P 1'
#
loop_
_entity.id
_entity.type
_entity.pdbx_description
1 polymer ?
#
loop_
_entity_poly.entity_id
_entity_poly.type
_entity_poly.pdbx_seq_one_letter_code
_entity_poly.pdbx_strand_id
1 'polypeptide(L)'
;KVLEELGLPGGTHVLMTIHRPATVDDPQELAKLVDLIALVAKDHPVVFPVHPRTTNNLKKFGLQDRLSGIKGLILGGPMDYFAFQKLIATCAFVITDSGGIQEETTYRQVPCLTLRPNTERPCTVTLGTNELITFDLPALQEAIGRIHAGTFKQGEVPPLWDGKATERVVEVLAGLT
;
A
#
# COMPACT_ATOMS: atom_id res chain seq x y z
N LYS A 1 20.19 3.69 2.03
CA LYS A 1 20.27 2.51 1.14
C LYS A 1 19.07 2.35 0.22
N VAL A 2 17.92 1.76 0.61
CA VAL A 2 16.84 1.45 -0.37
C VAL A 2 16.33 2.69 -1.13
N LEU A 3 16.17 3.84 -0.48
CA LEU A 3 15.76 5.07 -1.16
C LEU A 3 16.78 5.54 -2.20
N GLU A 4 18.08 5.46 -1.87
CA GLU A 4 19.17 5.82 -2.77
C GLU A 4 19.27 4.83 -3.93
N GLU A 5 19.13 3.53 -3.66
CA GLU A 5 19.13 2.46 -4.67
C GLU A 5 17.98 2.62 -5.69
N LEU A 6 16.84 3.13 -5.24
CA LEU A 6 15.69 3.42 -6.10
C LEU A 6 15.67 4.86 -6.64
N GLY A 7 16.66 5.70 -6.31
CA GLY A 7 16.73 7.09 -6.75
C GLY A 7 15.59 7.98 -6.22
N LEU A 8 15.05 7.68 -5.04
CA LEU A 8 13.91 8.38 -4.45
C LEU A 8 14.37 9.52 -3.53
N PRO A 9 13.94 10.77 -3.79
CA PRO A 9 13.97 11.80 -2.76
C PRO A 9 12.90 11.41 -1.72
N GLY A 10 13.30 11.18 -0.46
CA GLY A 10 12.36 10.73 0.58
C GLY A 10 11.17 11.69 0.73
N GLY A 11 10.00 11.15 1.09
CA GLY A 11 8.79 11.92 1.38
C GLY A 11 7.85 12.17 0.20
N THR A 12 8.22 11.77 -1.04
CA THR A 12 7.43 12.11 -2.23
C THR A 12 6.90 10.91 -3.00
N HIS A 13 7.37 9.70 -2.71
CA HIS A 13 6.94 8.49 -3.44
C HIS A 13 5.63 7.92 -2.88
N VAL A 14 4.94 7.18 -3.73
CA VAL A 14 3.80 6.35 -3.36
C VAL A 14 4.24 4.90 -3.38
N LEU A 15 3.93 4.16 -2.32
CA LEU A 15 4.14 2.72 -2.29
C LEU A 15 2.84 2.02 -2.67
N MET A 16 2.89 1.14 -3.66
CA MET A 16 1.74 0.35 -4.08
C MET A 16 1.96 -1.12 -3.83
N THR A 17 0.97 -1.85 -3.31
CA THR A 17 1.01 -3.31 -3.19
C THR A 17 -0.34 -3.93 -3.49
N ILE A 18 -0.48 -4.56 -4.65
CA ILE A 18 -1.73 -5.16 -5.13
C ILE A 18 -1.40 -6.55 -5.67
N HIS A 19 -2.05 -7.56 -5.12
CA HIS A 19 -1.73 -8.97 -5.39
C HIS A 19 -2.92 -9.93 -5.23
N ARG A 20 -4.09 -9.45 -4.77
CA ARG A 20 -5.27 -10.30 -4.58
C ARG A 20 -5.81 -10.79 -5.93
N PRO A 21 -6.23 -12.06 -6.01
CA PRO A 21 -6.82 -12.66 -7.21
C PRO A 21 -7.94 -11.81 -7.84
N ALA A 22 -8.80 -11.22 -7.01
CA ALA A 22 -9.93 -10.40 -7.45
C ALA A 22 -9.54 -9.21 -8.33
N THR A 23 -8.29 -8.74 -8.23
CA THR A 23 -7.78 -7.65 -9.07
C THR A 23 -6.84 -8.16 -10.16
N VAL A 24 -5.94 -9.09 -9.83
CA VAL A 24 -4.82 -9.41 -10.73
C VAL A 24 -5.11 -10.55 -11.70
N ASP A 25 -6.16 -11.35 -11.48
CA ASP A 25 -6.52 -12.47 -12.36
C ASP A 25 -7.57 -12.09 -13.42
N ASP A 26 -8.24 -10.96 -13.26
CA ASP A 26 -9.20 -10.42 -14.23
C ASP A 26 -8.50 -9.40 -15.15
N PRO A 27 -8.60 -9.53 -16.48
CA PRO A 27 -7.90 -8.64 -17.40
C PRO A 27 -8.43 -7.20 -17.37
N GLN A 28 -9.71 -6.98 -17.07
CA GLN A 28 -10.30 -5.64 -16.99
C GLN A 28 -9.86 -4.95 -15.70
N GLU A 29 -9.91 -5.64 -14.57
CA GLU A 29 -9.44 -5.11 -13.29
C GLU A 29 -7.92 -4.88 -13.28
N LEU A 30 -7.14 -5.77 -13.88
CA LEU A 30 -5.70 -5.56 -14.03
C LEU A 30 -5.39 -4.36 -14.94
N ALA A 31 -6.17 -4.15 -16.00
CA ALA A 31 -6.03 -2.96 -16.84
C ALA A 31 -6.34 -1.68 -16.07
N LYS A 32 -7.38 -1.66 -15.23
CA LYS A 32 -7.68 -0.54 -14.33
C LYS A 32 -6.54 -0.27 -13.35
N LEU A 33 -5.87 -1.30 -12.84
CA LEU A 33 -4.68 -1.14 -12.01
C LEU A 33 -3.53 -0.47 -12.75
N VAL A 34 -3.28 -0.85 -14.00
CA VAL A 34 -2.28 -0.17 -14.83
C VAL A 34 -2.65 1.30 -15.05
N ASP A 35 -3.92 1.61 -15.28
CA ASP A 35 -4.39 2.99 -15.44
C ASP A 35 -4.27 3.81 -14.14
N LEU A 36 -4.56 3.20 -13.00
CA LEU A 36 -4.34 3.81 -11.68
C LEU A 36 -2.85 4.10 -11.45
N ILE A 37 -1.97 3.13 -11.71
CA ILE A 37 -0.52 3.34 -11.58
C ILE A 37 -0.06 4.49 -12.47
N ALA A 38 -0.51 4.51 -13.74
CA ALA A 38 -0.16 5.56 -14.68
C ALA A 38 -0.66 6.94 -14.24
N LEU A 39 -1.83 7.00 -13.61
CA LEU A 39 -2.40 8.22 -13.06
C LEU A 39 -1.56 8.75 -11.89
N VAL A 40 -1.26 7.92 -10.89
CA VAL A 40 -0.48 8.31 -9.72
C VAL A 40 0.96 8.68 -10.11
N ALA A 41 1.53 7.96 -11.08
CA ALA A 41 2.88 8.17 -11.55
C ALA A 41 3.11 9.52 -12.27
N LYS A 42 2.04 10.25 -12.62
CA LYS A 42 2.14 11.60 -13.17
C LYS A 42 2.69 12.60 -12.15
N ASP A 43 2.29 12.45 -10.89
CA ASP A 43 2.56 13.42 -9.84
C ASP A 43 3.59 12.89 -8.82
N HIS A 44 3.74 11.55 -8.72
CA HIS A 44 4.63 10.90 -7.74
C HIS A 44 5.45 9.77 -8.35
N PRO A 45 6.71 9.56 -7.93
CA PRO A 45 7.37 8.28 -8.12
C PRO A 45 6.53 7.17 -7.47
N VAL A 46 6.20 6.11 -8.22
CA VAL A 46 5.45 4.96 -7.71
C VAL A 46 6.40 3.79 -7.54
N VAL A 47 6.51 3.26 -6.34
CA VAL A 47 7.24 2.02 -6.06
C VAL A 47 6.24 0.88 -6.01
N PHE A 48 6.39 -0.09 -6.91
CA PHE A 48 5.51 -1.25 -7.00
C PHE A 48 6.33 -2.55 -6.92
N PRO A 49 6.58 -3.10 -5.72
CA PRO A 49 7.07 -4.47 -5.55
C PRO A 49 6.01 -5.44 -6.08
N VAL A 50 6.23 -5.92 -7.29
CA VAL A 50 5.23 -6.69 -8.01
C VAL A 50 5.37 -8.18 -7.65
N HIS A 51 4.26 -8.79 -7.23
CA HIS A 51 4.25 -10.22 -6.95
C HIS A 51 4.38 -11.02 -8.26
N PRO A 52 5.09 -12.17 -8.29
CA PRO A 52 5.26 -12.97 -9.50
C PRO A 52 3.94 -13.32 -10.21
N ARG A 53 2.85 -13.55 -9.44
CA ARG A 53 1.49 -13.73 -9.98
C ARG A 53 1.06 -12.55 -10.86
N THR A 54 1.19 -11.33 -10.34
CA THR A 54 0.79 -10.11 -11.06
C THR A 54 1.64 -9.93 -12.32
N THR A 55 2.96 -10.14 -12.24
CA THR A 55 3.86 -10.10 -13.41
C THR A 55 3.45 -11.10 -14.49
N ASN A 56 3.11 -12.33 -14.10
CA ASN A 56 2.70 -13.35 -15.06
C ASN A 56 1.38 -13.00 -15.74
N ASN A 57 0.40 -12.46 -15.01
CA ASN A 57 -0.88 -12.04 -15.57
C ASN A 57 -0.75 -10.78 -16.44
N LEU A 58 0.11 -9.83 -16.10
CA LEU A 58 0.42 -8.67 -16.94
C LEU A 58 0.93 -9.09 -18.31
N LYS A 59 1.83 -10.08 -18.37
CA LYS A 59 2.30 -10.66 -19.64
C LYS A 59 1.18 -11.41 -20.37
N LYS A 60 0.46 -12.28 -19.65
CA LYS A 60 -0.65 -13.08 -20.20
C LYS A 60 -1.72 -12.21 -20.87
N PHE A 61 -2.03 -11.06 -20.29
CA PHE A 61 -3.08 -10.15 -20.78
C PHE A 61 -2.56 -9.03 -21.68
N GLY A 62 -1.28 -9.05 -22.08
CA GLY A 62 -0.72 -8.05 -22.99
C GLY A 62 -0.59 -6.65 -22.38
N LEU A 63 -0.52 -6.53 -21.05
CA LEU A 63 -0.44 -5.26 -20.32
C LEU A 63 0.99 -4.89 -19.91
N GLN A 64 1.96 -5.79 -20.10
CA GLN A 64 3.36 -5.60 -19.69
C GLN A 64 4.00 -4.35 -20.31
N ASP A 65 3.80 -4.13 -21.61
CA ASP A 65 4.39 -2.98 -22.33
C ASP A 65 3.74 -1.66 -21.87
N ARG A 66 2.43 -1.69 -21.63
CA ARG A 66 1.69 -0.55 -21.07
C ARG A 66 2.23 -0.16 -19.69
N LEU A 67 2.44 -1.14 -18.81
CA LEU A 67 2.98 -0.91 -17.47
C LEU A 67 4.42 -0.41 -17.51
N SER A 68 5.29 -1.06 -18.29
CA SER A 68 6.71 -0.69 -18.38
C SER A 68 6.95 0.67 -19.07
N GLY A 69 6.01 1.13 -19.88
CA GLY A 69 6.02 2.48 -20.47
C GLY A 69 5.66 3.62 -19.51
N ILE A 70 5.21 3.32 -18.29
CA ILE A 70 4.83 4.35 -17.31
C ILE A 70 6.09 5.03 -16.76
N LYS A 71 6.25 6.31 -17.07
CA LYS A 71 7.30 7.15 -16.47
C LYS A 71 7.03 7.35 -14.98
N GLY A 72 8.08 7.31 -14.17
CA GLY A 72 7.97 7.46 -12.71
C GLY A 72 7.59 6.17 -11.97
N LEU A 73 7.31 5.07 -12.69
CA LEU A 73 7.09 3.76 -12.07
C LEU A 73 8.42 3.03 -11.85
N ILE A 74 8.62 2.59 -10.62
CA ILE A 74 9.75 1.77 -10.17
C ILE A 74 9.19 0.38 -9.84
N LEU A 75 9.40 -0.55 -10.76
CA LEU A 75 9.04 -1.96 -10.56
C LEU A 75 10.10 -2.64 -9.70
N GLY A 76 9.68 -3.22 -8.58
CA GLY A 76 10.53 -4.01 -7.69
C GLY A 76 10.13 -5.48 -7.66
N GLY A 77 11.05 -6.35 -7.25
CA GLY A 77 10.74 -7.71 -6.85
C GLY A 77 10.39 -7.81 -5.35
N PRO A 78 10.37 -9.03 -4.78
CA PRO A 78 10.32 -9.22 -3.33
C PRO A 78 11.41 -8.41 -2.64
N MET A 79 11.05 -7.68 -1.57
CA MET A 79 11.96 -6.82 -0.82
C MET A 79 12.23 -7.38 0.57
N ASP A 80 13.40 -7.05 1.12
CA ASP A 80 13.67 -7.20 2.55
C ASP A 80 12.67 -6.42 3.40
N TYR A 81 12.32 -6.96 4.57
CA TYR A 81 11.32 -6.36 5.45
C TYR A 81 11.70 -4.95 5.90
N PHE A 82 12.96 -4.72 6.30
CA PHE A 82 13.40 -3.41 6.77
C PHE A 82 13.46 -2.39 5.63
N ALA A 83 13.87 -2.82 4.43
CA ALA A 83 13.81 -2.00 3.24
C ALA A 83 12.35 -1.59 2.93
N PHE A 84 11.41 -2.53 3.00
CA PHE A 84 9.98 -2.24 2.80
C PHE A 84 9.41 -1.31 3.88
N GLN A 85 9.72 -1.54 5.16
CA GLN A 85 9.33 -0.64 6.25
C GLN A 85 9.90 0.77 6.08
N LYS A 86 11.13 0.89 5.55
CA LYS A 86 11.71 2.20 5.24
C LYS A 86 10.93 2.91 4.14
N LEU A 87 10.46 2.18 3.13
CA LEU A 87 9.60 2.74 2.07
C LEU A 87 8.25 3.20 2.61
N ILE A 88 7.60 2.44 3.50
CA ILE A 88 6.37 2.89 4.18
C ILE A 88 6.65 4.15 4.97
N ALA A 89 7.66 4.14 5.84
CA ALA A 89 7.94 5.24 6.76
C ALA A 89 8.36 6.55 6.08
N THR A 90 8.60 6.53 4.76
CA THR A 90 9.04 7.70 4.00
C THR A 90 8.20 7.97 2.75
N CYS A 91 7.15 7.21 2.48
CA CYS A 91 6.24 7.52 1.37
C CYS A 91 5.28 8.65 1.76
N ALA A 92 4.73 9.33 0.76
CA ALA A 92 3.63 10.26 0.94
C ALA A 92 2.36 9.52 1.39
N PHE A 93 2.07 8.38 0.76
CA PHE A 93 0.96 7.49 1.11
C PHE A 93 1.14 6.11 0.49
N VAL A 94 0.28 5.17 0.90
CA VAL A 94 0.25 3.80 0.39
C VAL A 94 -1.09 3.49 -0.29
N ILE A 95 -1.04 2.78 -1.42
CA ILE A 95 -2.22 2.13 -2.03
C ILE A 95 -2.04 0.62 -1.92
N THR A 96 -2.99 -0.09 -1.31
CA THR A 96 -2.83 -1.53 -1.05
C THR A 96 -4.12 -2.33 -1.09
N ASP A 97 -4.00 -3.66 -1.16
CA ASP A 97 -5.05 -4.63 -0.87
C ASP A 97 -4.67 -5.58 0.29
N SER A 98 -3.51 -5.35 0.92
CA SER A 98 -2.96 -6.17 1.99
C SER A 98 -3.53 -5.77 3.36
N GLY A 99 -3.91 -6.75 4.17
CA GLY A 99 -4.34 -6.55 5.56
C GLY A 99 -3.20 -6.06 6.45
N GLY A 100 -2.03 -6.70 6.36
CA GLY A 100 -0.85 -6.32 7.16
C GLY A 100 -0.37 -4.91 6.87
N ILE A 101 -0.42 -4.47 5.61
CA ILE A 101 0.01 -3.11 5.24
C ILE A 101 -0.94 -2.04 5.81
N GLN A 102 -2.23 -2.34 5.96
CA GLN A 102 -3.15 -1.43 6.66
C GLN A 102 -2.74 -1.21 8.12
N GLU A 103 -2.29 -2.28 8.78
CA GLU A 103 -1.81 -2.23 10.16
C GLU A 103 -0.46 -1.48 10.24
N GLU A 104 0.48 -1.80 9.38
CA GLU A 104 1.81 -1.18 9.37
C GLU A 104 1.76 0.33 9.06
N THR A 105 0.95 0.74 8.08
CA THR A 105 0.75 2.16 7.74
C THR A 105 0.05 2.91 8.86
N THR A 106 -0.95 2.31 9.51
CA THR A 106 -1.60 2.87 10.69
C THR A 106 -0.59 3.07 11.82
N TYR A 107 0.22 2.06 12.15
CA TYR A 107 1.24 2.20 13.20
C TYR A 107 2.27 3.30 12.85
N ARG A 108 2.65 3.41 11.58
CA ARG A 108 3.59 4.43 11.08
C ARG A 108 2.97 5.80 10.88
N GLN A 109 1.65 5.96 11.08
CA GLN A 109 0.92 7.21 10.85
C GLN A 109 1.05 7.71 9.40
N VAL A 110 1.02 6.78 8.45
CA VAL A 110 1.11 7.05 7.01
C VAL A 110 -0.28 6.87 6.38
N PRO A 111 -0.78 7.81 5.56
CA PRO A 111 -2.05 7.66 4.86
C PRO A 111 -2.09 6.37 4.02
N CYS A 112 -3.19 5.63 4.12
CA CYS A 112 -3.36 4.36 3.41
C CYS A 112 -4.72 4.32 2.70
N LEU A 113 -4.71 3.99 1.42
CA LEU A 113 -5.90 3.76 0.61
C LEU A 113 -5.97 2.27 0.29
N THR A 114 -6.96 1.58 0.85
CA THR A 114 -7.15 0.15 0.62
C THR A 114 -8.19 -0.08 -0.48
N LEU A 115 -7.78 -0.71 -1.58
CA LEU A 115 -8.64 -1.04 -2.72
C LEU A 115 -9.51 -2.28 -2.45
N ARG A 116 -10.38 -2.20 -1.44
CA ARG A 116 -11.28 -3.29 -1.04
C ARG A 116 -12.62 -2.73 -0.56
N PRO A 117 -13.74 -3.44 -0.79
CA PRO A 117 -15.04 -3.04 -0.24
C PRO A 117 -15.15 -3.27 1.27
N ASN A 118 -14.26 -4.07 1.87
CA ASN A 118 -14.25 -4.39 3.29
C ASN A 118 -12.84 -4.73 3.78
N THR A 119 -12.65 -4.71 5.10
CA THR A 119 -11.42 -5.12 5.78
C THR A 119 -11.69 -5.87 7.07
N GLU A 120 -10.86 -6.87 7.34
CA GLU A 120 -10.72 -7.57 8.61
C GLU A 120 -10.00 -6.74 9.68
N ARG A 121 -9.55 -5.53 9.34
CA ARG A 121 -8.82 -4.58 10.21
C ARG A 121 -9.60 -3.28 10.42
N PRO A 122 -10.84 -3.31 10.95
CA PRO A 122 -11.70 -2.13 11.03
C PRO A 122 -11.07 -0.97 11.81
N CYS A 123 -10.25 -1.27 12.83
CA CYS A 123 -9.53 -0.26 13.61
C CYS A 123 -8.61 0.63 12.76
N THR A 124 -8.05 0.11 11.65
CA THR A 124 -7.23 0.92 10.73
C THR A 124 -8.05 2.00 10.03
N VAL A 125 -9.36 1.76 9.86
CA VAL A 125 -10.31 2.69 9.22
C VAL A 125 -10.94 3.61 10.25
N THR A 126 -11.38 3.09 11.39
CA THR A 126 -12.10 3.89 12.40
C THR A 126 -11.18 4.74 13.27
N LEU A 127 -9.97 4.26 13.58
CA LEU A 127 -8.97 4.95 14.42
C LEU A 127 -7.71 5.29 13.63
N GLY A 128 -7.25 4.38 12.79
CA GLY A 128 -5.98 4.50 12.07
C GLY A 128 -6.03 5.42 10.86
N THR A 129 -5.05 5.26 9.96
CA THR A 129 -4.86 6.13 8.78
C THR A 129 -5.47 5.58 7.49
N ASN A 130 -6.16 4.44 7.55
CA ASN A 130 -6.64 3.74 6.36
C ASN A 130 -8.02 4.24 5.91
N GLU A 131 -8.25 4.32 4.60
CA GLU A 131 -9.56 4.52 4.00
C GLU A 131 -9.83 3.41 2.99
N LEU A 132 -11.01 2.78 3.09
CA LEU A 132 -11.44 1.80 2.10
C LEU A 132 -11.99 2.53 0.89
N ILE A 133 -11.46 2.21 -0.29
CA ILE A 133 -11.90 2.79 -1.54
C ILE A 133 -12.27 1.65 -2.50
N THR A 134 -13.44 1.75 -3.09
CA THR A 134 -13.82 0.89 -4.23
C THR A 134 -12.90 1.18 -5.41
N PHE A 135 -12.68 0.23 -6.31
CA PHE A 135 -11.83 0.44 -7.48
C PHE A 135 -12.48 1.39 -8.50
N ASP A 136 -12.54 2.67 -8.14
CA ASP A 136 -13.17 3.77 -8.85
C ASP A 136 -12.17 4.93 -8.93
N LEU A 137 -11.78 5.30 -10.16
CA LEU A 137 -10.74 6.30 -10.38
C LEU A 137 -11.11 7.69 -9.82
N PRO A 138 -12.34 8.21 -10.02
CA PRO A 138 -12.78 9.45 -9.38
C PRO A 138 -12.64 9.44 -7.85
N ALA A 139 -13.13 8.40 -7.17
CA ALA A 139 -13.00 8.30 -5.72
C ALA A 139 -11.54 8.27 -5.25
N LEU A 140 -10.66 7.57 -6.00
CA LEU A 140 -9.22 7.56 -5.72
C LEU A 140 -8.58 8.93 -5.91
N GLN A 141 -8.94 9.64 -6.98
CA GLN A 141 -8.44 11.00 -7.24
C GLN A 141 -8.84 11.96 -6.13
N GLU A 142 -10.08 11.88 -5.66
CA GLU A 142 -10.57 12.69 -4.55
C GLU A 142 -9.78 12.42 -3.27
N ALA A 143 -9.58 11.14 -2.92
CA ALA A 143 -8.84 10.75 -1.73
C ALA A 143 -7.37 11.18 -1.79
N ILE A 144 -6.70 10.98 -2.94
CA ILE A 144 -5.33 11.47 -3.17
C ILE A 144 -5.28 13.01 -3.07
N GLY A 145 -6.28 13.71 -3.61
CA GLY A 145 -6.42 15.15 -3.48
C GLY A 145 -6.50 15.61 -2.02
N ARG A 146 -7.26 14.91 -1.18
CA ARG A 146 -7.31 15.17 0.27
C ARG A 146 -5.95 14.96 0.95
N ILE A 147 -5.18 13.94 0.54
CA ILE A 147 -3.83 13.71 1.07
C ILE A 147 -2.92 14.89 0.73
N HIS A 148 -2.91 15.35 -0.51
CA HIS A 148 -2.07 16.48 -0.94
C HIS A 148 -2.49 17.80 -0.31
N ALA A 149 -3.78 18.01 -0.09
CA ALA A 149 -4.30 19.19 0.59
C ALA A 149 -4.05 19.16 2.11
N GLY A 150 -3.54 18.07 2.68
CA GLY A 150 -3.39 17.90 4.12
C GLY A 150 -4.72 17.78 4.88
N THR A 151 -5.82 17.52 4.18
CA THR A 151 -7.17 17.37 4.73
C THR A 151 -7.61 15.92 4.85
N PHE A 152 -6.75 14.98 4.47
CA PHE A 152 -6.97 13.57 4.72
C PHE A 152 -7.02 13.28 6.22
N LYS A 153 -7.77 12.24 6.60
CA LYS A 153 -7.96 11.86 8.00
C LYS A 153 -6.62 11.66 8.70
N GLN A 154 -6.48 12.27 9.87
CA GLN A 154 -5.41 11.98 10.81
C GLN A 154 -5.82 10.75 11.60
N GLY A 155 -4.96 9.72 11.62
CA GLY A 155 -5.18 8.54 12.44
C GLY A 155 -4.55 8.70 13.81
N GLU A 156 -4.75 7.68 14.64
CA GLU A 156 -3.97 7.44 15.84
C GLU A 156 -3.47 5.99 15.86
N VAL A 157 -2.47 5.71 16.69
CA VAL A 157 -2.02 4.33 16.90
C VAL A 157 -3.04 3.64 17.81
N PRO A 158 -3.70 2.55 17.35
CA PRO A 158 -4.72 1.87 18.15
C PRO A 158 -4.18 1.41 19.52
N PRO A 159 -5.04 1.35 20.56
CA PRO A 159 -4.64 0.85 21.86
C PRO A 159 -3.96 -0.52 21.79
N LEU A 160 -2.95 -0.72 22.64
CA LEU A 160 -2.11 -1.94 22.74
C LEU A 160 -1.16 -2.19 21.57
N TRP A 161 -1.08 -1.31 20.57
CA TRP A 161 -0.06 -1.35 19.52
C TRP A 161 1.25 -0.69 19.98
N ASP A 162 1.70 -1.07 21.17
CA ASP A 162 2.83 -0.47 21.90
C ASP A 162 4.10 -1.32 21.84
N GLY A 163 4.12 -2.34 20.97
CA GLY A 163 5.24 -3.27 20.83
C GLY A 163 5.32 -4.34 21.92
N LYS A 164 4.38 -4.38 22.87
CA LYS A 164 4.39 -5.31 24.02
C LYS A 164 3.54 -6.56 23.82
N ALA A 165 3.20 -6.89 22.58
CA ALA A 165 2.36 -8.06 22.27
C ALA A 165 2.99 -9.36 22.79
N THR A 166 4.29 -9.56 22.54
CA THR A 166 5.02 -10.76 23.00
C THR A 166 5.01 -10.90 24.51
N GLU A 167 5.25 -9.81 25.25
CA GLU A 167 5.26 -9.80 26.71
C GLU A 167 3.91 -10.24 27.28
N ARG A 168 2.80 -9.67 26.79
CA ARG A 168 1.44 -10.04 27.20
C ARG A 168 1.09 -11.48 26.86
N VAL A 169 1.48 -11.96 25.68
CA VAL A 169 1.23 -13.35 25.26
C VAL A 169 1.97 -14.32 26.17
N VAL A 170 3.25 -14.05 26.49
CA VAL A 170 4.04 -14.88 27.40
C VAL A 170 3.44 -14.90 28.80
N GLU A 171 3.00 -13.75 29.32
CA GLU A 171 2.34 -13.66 30.63
C GLU A 171 1.07 -14.53 30.70
N VAL A 172 0.22 -14.47 29.67
CA VAL A 172 -0.98 -15.31 29.60
C VAL A 172 -0.61 -16.79 29.56
N LEU A 173 0.36 -17.19 28.73
CA LEU A 173 0.78 -18.58 28.62
C LEU A 173 1.39 -19.12 29.92
N ALA A 174 2.15 -18.30 30.64
CA ALA A 174 2.72 -18.66 31.95
C ALA A 174 1.65 -18.79 33.04
N GLY A 175 0.52 -18.09 32.94
CA GLY A 175 -0.61 -18.23 33.86
C GLY A 175 -1.48 -19.47 33.62
N LEU A 176 -1.24 -20.24 32.55
CA LEU A 176 -1.98 -21.47 32.24
C LEU A 176 -1.35 -22.73 32.87
N THR A 177 -0.19 -22.61 33.51
CA THR A 177 0.52 -23.69 34.24
C THR A 177 0.22 -23.64 35.73
#